data_AF-A0A662VVN1-F1
#
_entry.id   AF-A0A662VVN1-F1
#
_cell.length_a   1.000
_cell.length_b   1.000
_cell.length_c   1.000
_cell.angle_alpha   90.00
_cell.angle_beta   90.00
_cell.angle_gamma   90.00
#
_symmetry.space_group_name_H-M   'P 1'
#
loop_
_entity.id
_entity.type
_entity.pdbx_description
1 polymer ?
#
loop_
_entity_poly.entity_id
_entity_poly.type
_entity_poly.pdbx_seq_one_letter_code
_entity_poly.pdbx_strand_id
1 'polypeptide(L)'
;MREFTSRSLYLRIDLLEEARKRNINLSRVVNQLLENYLFGNGNNNVSQDLLKIMELKKEIEEIRRSISKLDEIEAQLNDLMSKLKEKQQIQEAEEDDRLVLLLKEDSILSKLNDFWTFKHETEKTGNTVEGIINTNLQLFATRNNISLKKAQELFFKAFPELEGKIRL
;
A
#
# COMPACT_ATOMS: atom_id res chain seq x y z
N MET A 1 -8.03 0.02 -73.54
CA MET A 1 -8.80 -0.34 -72.32
C MET A 1 -8.24 -1.65 -71.81
N ARG A 2 -7.69 -1.68 -70.59
CA ARG A 2 -7.21 -2.91 -69.94
C ARG A 2 -8.28 -3.36 -68.97
N GLU A 3 -8.91 -4.51 -69.23
CA GLU A 3 -9.82 -5.15 -68.29
C GLU A 3 -9.01 -5.68 -67.11
N PHE A 4 -9.04 -4.96 -65.99
CA PHE A 4 -8.70 -5.51 -64.69
C PHE A 4 -9.88 -6.37 -64.24
N THR A 5 -9.96 -7.62 -64.69
CA THR A 5 -10.91 -8.59 -64.13
C THR A 5 -10.47 -8.94 -62.71
N SER A 6 -11.31 -8.56 -61.74
CA SER A 6 -11.28 -8.89 -60.32
C SER A 6 -11.19 -10.40 -60.05
N ARG A 7 -10.00 -10.98 -60.20
CA ARG A 7 -9.67 -12.37 -59.84
C ARG A 7 -8.95 -12.45 -58.49
N SER A 8 -9.25 -11.56 -57.55
CA SER A 8 -8.81 -11.68 -56.17
C SER A 8 -10.03 -11.95 -55.28
N LEU A 9 -9.96 -13.02 -54.48
CA LEU A 9 -10.88 -13.39 -53.40
C LEU A 9 -12.25 -13.99 -53.74
N TYR A 10 -12.30 -14.98 -54.63
CA TYR A 10 -13.28 -16.08 -54.47
C TYR A 10 -12.51 -17.38 -54.25
N LEU A 11 -12.19 -17.68 -52.98
CA LEU A 11 -11.95 -19.07 -52.58
C LEU A 11 -13.25 -19.82 -52.90
N ARG A 12 -13.26 -20.57 -54.01
CA ARG A 12 -14.44 -21.33 -54.44
C ARG A 12 -14.93 -22.18 -53.27
N ILE A 13 -16.19 -22.01 -52.88
CA ILE A 13 -16.85 -22.73 -51.78
C ILE A 13 -16.68 -24.26 -51.95
N ASP A 14 -16.67 -24.72 -53.20
CA ASP A 14 -16.43 -26.12 -53.59
C ASP A 14 -15.10 -26.67 -53.05
N LEU A 15 -14.04 -25.86 -52.99
CA LEU A 15 -12.72 -26.28 -52.47
C LEU A 15 -12.73 -26.44 -50.95
N LEU A 16 -13.53 -25.63 -50.24
CA LEU A 16 -13.66 -25.72 -48.78
C LEU A 16 -14.48 -26.96 -48.39
N GLU A 17 -15.53 -27.27 -49.15
CA GLU A 17 -16.33 -28.48 -48.94
C GLU A 17 -15.54 -29.76 -49.25
N GLU A 18 -14.76 -29.77 -50.33
CA GLU A 18 -13.90 -30.89 -50.71
C GLU A 18 -12.78 -31.11 -49.67
N ALA A 19 -12.18 -30.04 -49.14
CA ALA A 19 -11.18 -30.11 -48.08
C ALA A 19 -11.77 -30.65 -46.76
N ARG A 20 -12.99 -30.25 -46.41
CA ARG A 20 -13.70 -30.76 -45.23
C ARG A 20 -14.05 -32.25 -45.36
N LYS A 21 -14.51 -32.69 -46.54
CA LYS A 21 -14.77 -34.12 -46.84
C LYS A 21 -13.51 -34.98 -46.74
N ARG A 22 -12.36 -34.43 -47.10
CA ARG A 22 -11.05 -35.11 -47.03
C ARG A 22 -10.33 -34.92 -45.69
N ASN A 23 -11.00 -34.30 -44.70
CA ASN A 23 -10.45 -34.00 -43.37
C ASN A 23 -9.14 -33.18 -43.41
N ILE A 24 -9.00 -32.33 -44.43
CA ILE A 24 -7.83 -31.47 -44.62
C ILE A 24 -8.00 -30.24 -43.73
N ASN A 25 -7.03 -30.01 -42.84
CA ASN A 25 -7.01 -28.83 -42.01
C ASN A 25 -6.59 -27.61 -42.85
N LEU A 26 -7.59 -26.87 -43.32
CA LEU A 26 -7.42 -25.67 -44.15
C LEU A 26 -6.53 -24.61 -43.49
N SER A 27 -6.62 -24.43 -42.17
CA SER A 27 -5.74 -23.50 -41.45
C SER A 27 -4.28 -23.93 -41.56
N ARG A 28 -3.99 -25.24 -41.47
CA ARG A 28 -2.64 -25.76 -41.66
C ARG A 28 -2.16 -25.56 -43.10
N VAL A 29 -3.02 -25.76 -44.09
CA VAL A 29 -2.69 -25.57 -45.51
C VAL A 29 -2.46 -24.09 -45.84
N VAL A 30 -3.30 -23.19 -45.32
CA VAL A 30 -3.12 -21.74 -45.48
C VAL A 30 -1.84 -21.30 -44.81
N ASN A 31 -1.53 -21.79 -43.61
CA ASN A 31 -0.27 -21.49 -42.93
C ASN A 31 0.93 -22.02 -43.73
N GLN A 32 0.86 -23.24 -44.27
CA GLN A 32 1.93 -23.81 -45.11
C GLN A 32 2.10 -23.06 -46.44
N LEU A 33 1.01 -22.55 -47.03
CA LEU A 33 1.08 -21.73 -48.24
C LEU A 33 1.63 -20.35 -47.95
N LEU A 34 1.26 -19.73 -46.83
CA LEU A 34 1.84 -18.48 -46.37
C LEU A 34 3.31 -18.67 -46.04
N GLU A 35 3.68 -19.76 -45.38
CA GLU A 35 5.08 -20.12 -45.15
C GLU A 35 5.82 -20.31 -46.47
N ASN A 36 5.32 -21.12 -47.40
CA ASN A 36 5.97 -21.30 -48.69
C ASN A 36 5.99 -20.03 -49.55
N TYR A 37 5.02 -19.12 -49.40
CA TYR A 37 5.02 -17.84 -50.10
C TYR A 37 6.02 -16.85 -49.50
N LEU A 38 6.15 -16.83 -48.17
CA LEU A 38 7.10 -15.99 -47.44
C LEU A 38 8.52 -16.55 -47.48
N PHE A 39 8.70 -17.87 -47.64
CA PHE A 39 9.98 -18.57 -47.42
C PHE A 39 10.40 -19.51 -48.56
N GLY A 40 9.53 -19.83 -49.53
CA GLY A 40 9.69 -21.01 -50.40
C GLY A 40 10.29 -20.78 -51.79
N ASN A 41 10.73 -19.58 -52.18
CA ASN A 41 11.50 -19.43 -53.42
C ASN A 41 12.46 -18.23 -53.38
N GLY A 42 13.75 -18.54 -53.23
CA GLY A 42 14.82 -17.95 -54.06
C GLY A 42 15.23 -16.49 -53.84
N ASN A 43 14.77 -15.78 -52.82
CA ASN A 43 15.42 -14.56 -52.35
C ASN A 43 15.30 -14.46 -50.83
N ASN A 44 16.40 -14.77 -50.15
CA ASN A 44 16.63 -14.42 -48.76
C ASN A 44 16.14 -12.99 -48.52
N ASN A 45 15.26 -12.81 -47.52
CA ASN A 45 15.18 -11.65 -46.63
C ASN A 45 13.75 -11.45 -46.06
N VAL A 46 13.18 -12.46 -45.39
CA VAL A 46 12.74 -12.11 -44.03
C VAL A 46 14.04 -12.04 -43.24
N SER A 47 14.64 -10.84 -43.21
CA SER A 47 15.93 -10.65 -42.54
C SER A 47 15.80 -11.21 -41.12
N GLN A 48 16.82 -11.91 -40.62
CA GLN A 48 16.87 -12.31 -39.21
C GLN A 48 16.55 -11.11 -38.28
N ASP A 49 16.86 -9.90 -38.75
CA ASP A 49 16.48 -8.64 -38.12
C ASP A 49 14.96 -8.48 -37.92
N LEU A 50 14.12 -8.90 -38.87
CA LEU A 50 12.66 -8.77 -38.77
C LEU A 50 12.09 -9.73 -37.71
N LEU A 51 12.59 -10.96 -37.66
CA LEU A 51 12.26 -11.90 -36.58
C LEU A 51 12.71 -11.34 -35.23
N LYS A 52 13.93 -10.78 -35.18
CA LYS A 52 14.44 -10.19 -33.94
C LYS A 52 13.63 -8.96 -33.50
N ILE A 53 13.18 -8.13 -34.43
CA ILE A 53 12.29 -6.99 -34.16
C ILE A 53 10.96 -7.48 -33.58
N MET A 54 10.39 -8.59 -34.09
CA MET A 54 9.14 -9.13 -33.56
C MET A 54 9.30 -9.70 -32.15
N GLU A 55 10.39 -10.40 -31.86
CA GLU A 55 10.73 -10.86 -30.51
C GLU A 55 10.87 -9.69 -29.54
N LEU A 56 11.67 -8.68 -29.89
CA LEU A 56 11.88 -7.50 -29.07
C LEU A 56 10.59 -6.72 -28.82
N LYS A 57 9.70 -6.61 -29.82
CA LYS A 57 8.38 -5.99 -29.62
C LYS A 57 7.52 -6.75 -28.61
N LYS A 58 7.55 -8.08 -28.65
CA LYS A 58 6.81 -8.92 -27.70
C LYS A 58 7.37 -8.77 -26.29
N GLU A 59 8.69 -8.78 -26.14
CA GLU A 59 9.37 -8.54 -24.86
C GLU A 59 9.02 -7.15 -24.30
N ILE A 60 9.02 -6.10 -25.12
CA ILE A 60 8.62 -4.75 -24.70
C ILE A 60 7.18 -4.72 -24.19
N GLU A 61 6.24 -5.39 -24.87
CA GLU A 61 4.84 -5.43 -24.43
C GLU A 61 4.67 -6.23 -23.12
N GLU A 62 5.43 -7.31 -22.92
CA GLU A 62 5.43 -8.05 -21.65
C GLU A 62 6.02 -7.22 -20.51
N ILE A 63 7.08 -6.46 -20.77
CA ILE A 63 7.66 -5.52 -19.81
C ILE A 63 6.64 -4.42 -19.47
N ARG A 64 5.98 -3.83 -20.46
CA ARG A 64 4.93 -2.81 -20.23
C ARG A 64 3.81 -3.32 -19.33
N ARG A 65 3.30 -4.53 -19.61
CA ARG A 65 2.27 -5.16 -18.76
C ARG A 65 2.78 -5.42 -17.34
N SER A 66 4.06 -5.77 -17.20
CA SER A 66 4.67 -5.99 -15.90
C SER A 66 4.82 -4.68 -15.12
N ILE A 67 5.18 -3.58 -15.78
CA ILE A 67 5.21 -2.25 -15.17
C ILE A 67 3.81 -1.83 -14.70
N SER A 68 2.77 -1.98 -15.53
CA SER A 68 1.40 -1.64 -15.11
C SER A 68 0.95 -2.46 -13.89
N LYS A 69 1.33 -3.73 -13.81
CA LYS A 69 1.09 -4.55 -12.62
C LYS A 69 1.86 -4.06 -11.39
N LEU A 70 3.08 -3.55 -11.57
CA LEU A 70 3.83 -2.95 -10.47
C LEU A 70 3.13 -1.70 -9.95
N ASP A 71 2.63 -0.83 -10.83
CA ASP A 71 1.88 0.37 -10.45
C ASP A 71 0.62 0.01 -9.65
N GLU A 72 -0.11 -1.04 -10.05
CA GLU A 72 -1.28 -1.54 -9.32
C GLU A 72 -0.91 -2.07 -7.92
N ILE A 73 0.18 -2.83 -7.82
CA ILE A 73 0.68 -3.38 -6.55
C ILE A 73 1.13 -2.25 -5.63
N GLU A 74 1.83 -1.24 -6.16
CA GLU A 74 2.27 -0.07 -5.40
C GLU A 74 1.07 0.73 -4.87
N ALA A 75 0.03 0.92 -5.68
CA ALA A 75 -1.19 1.57 -5.24
C ALA A 75 -1.88 0.79 -4.09
N GLN A 76 -1.97 -0.54 -4.20
CA GLN A 76 -2.52 -1.40 -3.15
C GLN A 76 -1.67 -1.37 -1.86
N LEU A 77 -0.34 -1.36 -2.00
CA LEU A 77 0.57 -1.26 -0.87
C LEU A 77 0.38 0.07 -0.13
N ASN A 78 0.31 1.18 -0.87
CA ASN A 78 0.09 2.50 -0.30
C ASN A 78 -1.26 2.63 0.42
N ASP A 79 -2.32 2.04 -0.13
CA ASP A 79 -3.65 1.99 0.53
C ASP A 79 -3.59 1.17 1.83
N LEU A 80 -2.94 0.00 1.81
CA LEU A 80 -2.76 -0.84 3.00
C LEU A 80 -1.92 -0.15 4.07
N MET A 81 -0.81 0.49 3.69
CA MET A 81 0.03 1.27 4.60
C MET A 81 -0.75 2.42 5.23
N SER A 82 -1.58 3.11 4.46
CA SER A 82 -2.40 4.22 4.95
C SER A 82 -3.43 3.73 5.97
N LYS A 83 -4.15 2.64 5.67
CA LYS A 83 -5.12 2.02 6.58
C LYS A 83 -4.46 1.51 7.86
N LEU A 84 -3.26 0.94 7.75
CA LEU A 84 -2.52 0.45 8.91
C LEU A 84 -2.08 1.62 9.80
N LYS A 85 -1.60 2.72 9.21
CA LYS A 85 -1.24 3.94 9.93
C LYS A 85 -2.44 4.55 10.64
N GLU A 86 -3.60 4.62 9.99
CA GLU A 86 -4.83 5.11 10.61
C GLU A 86 -5.26 4.23 11.79
N LYS A 87 -5.22 2.91 11.63
CA LYS A 87 -5.52 1.98 12.74
C LYS A 87 -4.56 2.12 13.91
N GLN A 88 -3.27 2.27 13.65
CA GLN A 88 -2.27 2.50 14.70
C GLN A 88 -2.53 3.81 15.43
N GLN A 89 -2.85 4.88 14.71
CA GLN A 89 -3.20 6.17 15.33
C GLN A 89 -4.44 6.08 16.22
N ILE A 90 -5.48 5.35 15.78
CA ILE A 90 -6.68 5.13 16.60
C ILE A 90 -6.33 4.34 17.86
N GLN A 91 -5.56 3.27 17.73
CA GLN A 91 -5.13 2.45 18.87
C GLN A 91 -4.27 3.25 19.86
N GLU A 92 -3.31 4.03 19.37
CA GLU A 92 -2.50 4.91 20.21
C GLU A 92 -3.36 5.95 20.94
N ALA A 93 -4.40 6.49 20.29
CA ALA A 93 -5.33 7.42 20.92
C ALA A 93 -6.18 6.76 22.02
N GLU A 94 -6.70 5.56 21.76
CA GLU A 94 -7.46 4.78 22.75
C GLU A 94 -6.59 4.38 23.96
N GLU A 95 -5.33 4.01 23.72
CA GLU A 95 -4.37 3.74 24.79
C GLU A 95 -4.05 5.00 25.61
N ASP A 96 -3.82 6.13 24.94
CA ASP A 96 -3.63 7.43 25.59
C ASP A 96 -4.82 7.79 26.48
N ASP A 97 -6.05 7.65 25.98
CA ASP A 97 -7.28 7.97 26.72
C ASP A 97 -7.44 7.05 27.95
N ARG A 98 -7.10 5.77 27.82
CA ARG A 98 -7.09 4.83 28.94
C ARG A 98 -6.06 5.24 29.99
N LEU A 99 -4.85 5.61 29.59
CA LEU A 99 -3.80 6.04 30.51
C LEU A 99 -4.17 7.36 31.22
N VAL A 100 -4.83 8.28 30.52
CA VAL A 100 -5.39 9.52 31.10
C VAL A 100 -6.41 9.19 32.19
N LEU A 101 -7.30 8.21 31.96
CA LEU A 101 -8.26 7.78 32.97
C LEU A 101 -7.56 7.21 34.21
N LEU A 102 -6.55 6.36 34.02
CA LEU A 102 -5.75 5.80 35.13
C LEU A 102 -5.03 6.89 35.94
N LEU A 103 -4.55 7.96 35.29
CA LEU A 103 -3.96 9.10 36.00
C LEU A 103 -4.98 9.85 36.87
N LYS A 104 -6.23 9.97 36.39
CA LYS A 104 -7.33 10.58 37.17
C LYS A 104 -7.77 9.72 38.35
N GLU A 105 -7.66 8.40 38.21
CA GLU A 105 -8.02 7.43 39.25
C GLU A 105 -6.89 7.17 40.26
N ASP A 106 -5.66 7.63 39.99
CA ASP A 106 -4.54 7.44 40.90
C ASP A 106 -4.80 8.11 42.26
N SER A 107 -4.55 7.36 43.33
CA SER A 107 -4.87 7.78 44.70
C SER A 107 -4.18 9.07 45.18
N ILE A 108 -3.05 9.45 44.57
CA ILE A 108 -2.32 10.67 44.90
C ILE A 108 -2.66 11.76 43.89
N LEU A 109 -2.65 11.44 42.59
CA LEU A 109 -2.90 12.44 41.54
C LEU A 109 -4.38 12.88 41.49
N SER A 110 -5.34 12.02 41.86
CA SER A 110 -6.75 12.40 41.98
C SER A 110 -7.00 13.53 42.98
N LYS A 111 -6.11 13.73 43.97
CA LYS A 111 -6.19 14.84 44.93
C LYS A 111 -5.89 16.19 44.28
N LEU A 112 -5.28 16.21 43.09
CA LEU A 112 -5.00 17.43 42.35
C LEU A 112 -6.26 18.12 41.80
N ASN A 113 -7.41 17.43 41.81
CA ASN A 113 -8.71 18.05 41.56
C ASN A 113 -8.97 19.24 42.52
N ASP A 114 -8.41 19.20 43.74
CA ASP A 114 -8.32 20.34 44.64
C ASP A 114 -6.86 20.73 44.89
N PHE A 115 -6.24 21.27 43.82
CA PHE A 115 -4.83 21.63 43.79
C PHE A 115 -4.37 22.50 44.97
N TRP A 116 -5.19 23.46 45.41
CA TRP A 116 -4.78 24.38 46.47
C TRP A 116 -4.71 23.69 47.83
N THR A 117 -5.68 22.84 48.13
CA THR A 117 -5.67 22.02 49.34
C THR A 117 -4.47 21.06 49.32
N PHE A 118 -4.27 20.37 48.20
CA PHE A 118 -3.12 19.48 48.03
C PHE A 118 -1.79 20.22 48.20
N LYS A 119 -1.62 21.38 47.55
CA LYS A 119 -0.42 22.20 47.66
C LYS A 119 -0.11 22.58 49.10
N HIS A 120 -1.09 23.10 49.83
CA HIS A 120 -0.92 23.49 51.22
C HIS A 120 -0.59 22.30 52.14
N GLU A 121 -1.17 21.12 51.90
CA GLU A 121 -0.81 19.89 52.62
C GLU A 121 0.63 19.46 52.36
N THR A 122 1.07 19.50 51.10
CA THR A 122 2.43 19.11 50.73
C THR A 122 3.49 20.07 51.27
N GLU A 123 3.23 21.38 51.24
CA GLU A 123 4.13 22.40 51.77
C GLU A 123 4.31 22.26 53.29
N LYS A 124 3.27 21.87 54.03
CA LYS A 124 3.38 21.55 55.48
C LYS A 124 4.31 20.39 55.79
N THR A 125 4.45 19.44 54.86
CA THR A 125 5.37 18.29 55.00
C THR A 125 6.80 18.60 54.53
N GLY A 126 7.06 19.81 54.05
CA GLY A 126 8.37 20.22 53.53
C GLY A 126 8.67 19.69 52.12
N ASN A 127 7.68 19.13 51.42
CA ASN A 127 7.83 18.62 50.06
C ASN A 127 7.30 19.63 49.04
N THR A 128 7.87 19.63 47.83
CA THR A 128 7.32 20.39 46.70
C THR A 128 6.26 19.57 45.97
N VAL A 129 5.21 20.24 45.50
CA VAL A 129 4.15 19.62 44.70
C VAL A 129 4.72 18.99 43.44
N GLU A 130 5.62 19.70 42.76
CA GLU A 130 6.33 19.24 41.57
C GLU A 130 7.11 17.96 41.84
N GLY A 131 7.80 17.88 42.97
CA GLY A 131 8.59 16.70 43.34
C GLY A 131 7.73 15.46 43.57
N ILE A 132 6.58 15.63 44.24
CA ILE A 132 5.61 14.56 44.47
C ILE A 132 4.99 14.12 43.14
N ILE A 133 4.54 15.06 42.31
CA ILE A 133 3.95 14.74 41.01
C ILE A 133 4.97 14.01 40.13
N ASN A 134 6.19 14.53 40.01
CA ASN A 134 7.22 13.92 39.17
C ASN A 134 7.59 12.50 39.63
N THR A 135 7.68 12.27 40.95
CA THR A 135 7.92 10.93 41.50
C THR A 135 6.78 9.96 41.14
N ASN A 136 5.53 10.40 41.25
CA ASN A 136 4.38 9.59 40.88
C ASN A 136 4.30 9.34 39.37
N LEU A 137 4.66 10.33 38.54
CA LEU A 137 4.73 10.16 37.10
C LEU A 137 5.86 9.21 36.68
N GLN A 138 7.00 9.19 37.37
CA GLN A 138 8.04 8.19 37.14
C GLN A 138 7.58 6.77 37.48
N LEU A 139 6.85 6.60 38.59
CA LEU A 139 6.26 5.32 38.95
C LEU A 139 5.20 4.90 37.93
N PHE A 140 4.35 5.82 37.51
CA PHE A 140 3.34 5.59 36.49
C PHE A 140 3.96 5.20 35.13
N ALA A 141 5.01 5.92 34.72
CA ALA A 141 5.75 5.66 33.49
C ALA A 141 6.35 4.25 33.49
N THR A 142 7.01 3.87 34.58
CA THR A 142 7.57 2.53 34.77
C THR A 142 6.49 1.44 34.75
N ARG A 143 5.35 1.64 35.44
CA ARG A 143 4.25 0.67 35.51
C ARG A 143 3.58 0.42 34.17
N ASN A 144 3.45 1.47 33.36
CA ASN A 144 2.76 1.41 32.06
C ASN A 144 3.73 1.30 30.88
N ASN A 145 5.04 1.12 31.15
CA ASN A 145 6.08 1.00 30.13
C ASN A 145 6.09 2.15 29.10
N ILE A 146 5.87 3.37 29.57
CA ILE A 146 5.93 4.60 28.76
C ILE A 146 7.12 5.47 29.20
N SER A 147 7.56 6.38 28.33
CA SER A 147 8.58 7.35 28.72
C SER A 147 8.05 8.35 29.76
N LEU A 148 8.92 8.89 30.60
CA LEU A 148 8.54 9.95 31.55
C LEU A 148 7.94 11.16 30.83
N LYS A 149 8.51 11.54 29.69
CA LYS A 149 7.98 12.65 28.86
C LYS A 149 6.55 12.37 28.42
N LYS A 150 6.26 11.16 27.94
CA LYS A 150 4.90 10.76 27.55
C LYS A 150 3.95 10.78 28.76
N ALA A 151 4.41 10.33 29.93
CA ALA A 151 3.61 10.40 31.16
C ALA A 151 3.28 11.86 31.56
N GLN A 152 4.22 12.79 31.39
CA GLN A 152 3.99 14.23 31.62
C GLN A 152 2.99 14.83 30.61
N GLU A 153 3.09 14.46 29.33
CA GLU A 153 2.12 14.88 28.32
C GLU A 153 0.70 14.36 28.64
N LEU A 154 0.58 13.08 29.02
CA LEU A 154 -0.68 12.49 29.44
C LEU A 154 -1.22 13.11 30.74
N PHE A 155 -0.33 13.51 31.65
CA PHE A 155 -0.71 14.22 32.87
C PHE A 155 -1.40 15.56 32.58
N PHE A 156 -0.85 16.37 31.68
CA PHE A 156 -1.51 17.63 31.31
C PHE A 156 -2.78 17.42 30.48
N LYS A 157 -2.89 16.33 29.70
CA LYS A 157 -4.18 15.92 29.13
C LYS A 157 -5.20 15.55 30.21
N ALA A 158 -4.77 14.91 31.29
CA ALA A 158 -5.63 14.53 32.41
C ALA A 158 -6.06 15.73 33.26
N PHE A 159 -5.13 16.66 33.52
CA PHE A 159 -5.31 17.83 34.40
C PHE A 159 -4.94 19.13 33.66
N PRO A 160 -5.70 19.54 32.64
CA PRO A 160 -5.36 20.69 31.79
C PRO A 160 -5.32 22.00 32.59
N GLU A 161 -6.10 22.13 33.66
CA GLU A 161 -6.10 23.29 34.55
C GLU A 161 -4.77 23.51 35.30
N LEU A 162 -3.86 22.54 35.32
CA LEU A 162 -2.54 22.64 35.93
C LEU A 162 -1.46 23.09 34.95
N GLU A 163 -1.77 23.12 33.65
CA GLU A 163 -0.86 23.59 32.63
C GLU A 163 -0.54 25.08 32.87
N GLY A 164 0.75 25.40 33.01
CA GLY A 164 1.23 26.74 33.36
C GLY A 164 1.21 27.08 34.86
N LYS A 165 0.54 26.29 35.72
CA LYS A 165 0.60 26.43 37.18
C LYS A 165 1.75 25.65 37.82
N ILE A 166 2.16 24.57 37.17
CA ILE A 166 3.20 23.65 37.64
C ILE A 166 4.23 23.49 36.51
N ARG A 167 5.52 23.36 36.86
CA ARG A 167 6.59 23.02 35.91
C ARG A 167 7.12 21.63 36.24
N LEU A 168 6.88 20.68 35.33
CA LEU A 168 7.29 19.27 35.42
C LEU A 168 8.39 18.95 34.41
#